data_AF-A0A6I9PDU4-F1
#
_entry.id   AF-A0A6I9PDU4-F1
#
_cell.length_a   1.000
_cell.length_b   1.000
_cell.length_c   1.000
_cell.angle_alpha   90.00
_cell.angle_beta   90.00
_cell.angle_gamma   90.00
#
_symmetry.space_group_name_H-M   'P 1'
#
loop_
_entity.id
_entity.type
_entity.pdbx_description
1 polymer ?
#
loop_
_entity_poly.entity_id
_entity_poly.type
_entity_poly.pdbx_seq_one_letter_code
_entity_poly.pdbx_strand_id
1 'polypeptide(L)'
;MSYLLATLTALVLLNSEAFGKSVTGLFKSEAARQQRGQFITKFMYQGSDGLLVIRLDNVPLATEKESRLLLFQDMDSQLESLNCSERISKAQHAISLTVDEYNQTIPKESTPTAWQVLYADRYTCQKDAVIPSHPDLSFSILLFNADSAGNPLEHFSAEEAGLHTFYFLLLLAYFIASCIYFKPLQQALKKGGPMHSILRVLSTVLALQGCSALCSYIHLARYSRDGVGLHLMGSLAECMFLCIHISYIFNTENIDVIFHLAAKTHVETSFKAPGSFQHVNIEGTRVLLAAAHQAPHQSQRFVYVSTDEVYGEGLDQVFDESSPMRPSNPYSTTKAAAEYLVRSYWDKYKFPIIITRSNNIYGPRQYTEKVIPKFLTLLQTNKKCTIQGALPKSRHFLFVDDAINALRLVLEKGIVGEIYNVGTSCEIPIMQLAKELVKMVKNVPDSEVNDWLEFVPDRPCLDLRYPISCEKLQQLGWRADVSWTEGIRQTVKWYQDNADFWSDQEPIRSKLEKVTNK
;
A
#
# COMPACT_ATOMS: atom_id res chain seq x y z
N MET A 1 0.44 9.62 35.47
CA MET A 1 0.39 10.38 34.21
C MET A 1 1.68 11.14 33.93
N SER A 2 2.28 11.88 34.88
CA SER A 2 3.53 12.63 34.62
C SER A 2 4.72 11.75 34.26
N TYR A 3 4.89 10.59 34.88
CA TYR A 3 6.01 9.68 34.58
C TYR A 3 5.90 9.02 33.21
N LEU A 4 4.69 8.58 32.81
CA LEU A 4 4.46 7.99 31.48
C LEU A 4 4.63 9.03 30.36
N LEU A 5 4.20 10.26 30.62
CA LEU A 5 4.34 11.39 29.71
C LEU A 5 5.81 11.81 29.59
N ALA A 6 6.54 11.86 30.72
CA ALA A 6 7.97 12.15 30.76
C ALA A 6 8.79 11.09 30.00
N THR A 7 8.46 9.80 30.15
CA THR A 7 9.10 8.72 29.39
C THR A 7 8.78 8.80 27.89
N LEU A 8 7.59 9.26 27.52
CA LEU A 8 7.20 9.40 26.11
C LEU A 8 7.91 10.61 25.47
N THR A 9 7.97 11.75 26.15
CA THR A 9 8.74 12.93 25.71
C THR A 9 10.23 12.63 25.68
N ALA A 10 10.75 11.85 26.63
CA ALA A 10 12.15 11.41 26.60
C ALA A 10 12.42 10.51 25.39
N LEU A 11 11.53 9.57 25.05
CA LEU A 11 11.67 8.73 23.85
C LEU A 11 11.62 9.54 22.54
N VAL A 12 10.80 10.59 22.48
CA VAL A 12 10.70 11.49 21.32
C VAL A 12 11.97 12.35 21.16
N LEU A 13 12.61 12.73 22.27
CA LEU A 13 13.78 13.61 22.27
C LEU A 13 15.13 12.85 22.19
N LEU A 14 15.21 11.59 22.62
CA LEU A 14 16.49 10.86 22.80
C LEU A 14 17.07 10.16 21.56
N ASN A 15 16.46 10.27 20.38
CA ASN A 15 17.00 9.65 19.15
C ASN A 15 17.51 10.68 18.14
N SER A 16 18.06 11.80 18.58
CA SER A 16 18.47 12.94 17.75
C SER A 16 19.89 12.85 17.18
N GLU A 17 20.29 11.73 16.58
CA GLU A 17 21.58 11.66 15.85
C GLU A 17 21.44 11.35 14.35
N ALA A 18 20.23 11.13 13.85
CA ALA A 18 19.97 11.10 12.40
C ALA A 18 19.47 12.47 11.94
N PHE A 19 20.34 13.24 11.28
CA PHE A 19 19.98 14.50 10.65
C PHE A 19 19.12 14.21 9.40
N GLY A 20 18.10 15.04 9.18
CA GLY A 20 16.99 14.79 8.25
C GLY A 20 17.39 14.55 6.79
N LYS A 21 16.45 14.01 6.00
CA LYS A 21 16.60 13.73 4.56
C LYS A 21 16.69 15.00 3.69
N SER A 22 16.46 16.16 4.28
CA SER A 22 16.61 17.48 3.66
C SER A 22 17.62 18.30 4.46
N VAL A 23 18.67 18.77 3.80
CA VAL A 23 19.73 19.58 4.43
C VAL A 23 20.06 20.77 3.54
N THR A 24 19.97 21.95 4.12
CA THR A 24 20.42 23.20 3.49
C THR A 24 21.60 23.77 4.26
N GLY A 25 22.60 24.30 3.55
CA GLY A 25 23.78 24.83 4.22
C GLY A 25 24.73 25.59 3.31
N LEU A 26 25.97 25.71 3.79
CA LEU A 26 27.08 26.37 3.11
C LEU A 26 28.26 25.40 2.99
N PHE A 27 28.75 25.22 1.77
CA PHE A 27 30.01 24.56 1.50
C PHE A 27 31.17 25.54 1.74
N LYS A 28 32.05 25.15 2.66
CA LYS A 28 33.17 25.94 3.15
C LYS A 28 34.48 25.22 2.85
N SER A 29 35.27 25.78 1.96
CA SER A 29 36.59 25.24 1.58
C SER A 29 37.53 25.12 2.79
N GLU A 30 37.44 26.04 3.75
CA GLU A 30 38.27 26.01 4.96
C GLU A 30 37.87 24.86 5.90
N ALA A 31 36.57 24.66 6.13
CA ALA A 31 36.07 23.54 6.92
C ALA A 31 36.42 22.20 6.25
N ALA A 32 36.28 22.13 4.92
CA ALA A 32 36.66 20.96 4.15
C ALA A 32 38.15 20.64 4.33
N ARG A 33 39.02 21.64 4.27
CA ARG A 33 40.45 21.44 4.49
C ARG A 33 40.80 21.00 5.91
N GLN A 34 40.23 21.65 6.93
CA GLN A 34 40.51 21.32 8.34
C GLN A 34 40.06 19.90 8.70
N GLN A 35 38.91 19.48 8.16
CA GLN A 35 38.28 18.19 8.47
C GLN A 35 38.63 17.07 7.48
N ARG A 36 39.44 17.36 6.44
CA ARG A 36 39.76 16.46 5.32
C ARG A 36 38.48 15.98 4.60
N GLY A 37 37.60 16.93 4.31
CA GLY A 37 36.21 16.77 3.87
C GLY A 37 35.26 17.35 4.90
N GLN A 38 34.44 18.32 4.51
CA GLN A 38 33.45 18.93 5.40
C GLN A 38 32.28 17.95 5.56
N PHE A 39 31.93 17.59 6.79
CA PHE A 39 30.74 16.79 7.04
C PHE A 39 29.47 17.59 6.73
N ILE A 40 28.59 17.02 5.90
CA ILE A 40 27.34 17.66 5.49
C ILE A 40 26.16 17.02 6.21
N THR A 41 25.97 15.72 6.01
CA THR A 41 24.88 14.99 6.65
C THR A 41 25.15 13.49 6.64
N LYS A 42 24.39 12.77 7.45
CA LYS A 42 24.32 11.31 7.48
C LYS A 42 22.85 10.92 7.42
N PHE A 43 22.46 10.19 6.39
CA PHE A 43 21.10 9.69 6.22
C PHE A 43 21.06 8.16 6.24
N MET A 44 19.93 7.60 6.68
CA MET A 44 19.64 6.18 6.58
C MET A 44 18.81 5.93 5.33
N TYR A 45 19.24 4.99 4.49
CA TYR A 45 18.52 4.61 3.29
C TYR A 45 18.18 3.12 3.28
N GLN A 46 16.93 2.82 2.96
CA GLN A 46 16.41 1.48 2.72
C GLN A 46 15.32 1.58 1.65
N GLY A 47 15.43 0.82 0.56
CA GLY A 47 14.45 0.88 -0.52
C GLY A 47 15.02 0.51 -1.89
N SER A 48 14.17 0.57 -2.91
CA SER A 48 14.55 0.51 -4.32
C SER A 48 14.83 1.92 -4.84
N ASP A 49 15.96 2.12 -5.52
CA ASP A 49 16.27 3.28 -6.37
C ASP A 49 15.92 4.65 -5.78
N GLY A 50 16.60 5.02 -4.69
CA GLY A 50 16.45 6.33 -4.05
C GLY A 50 17.03 7.43 -4.93
N LEU A 51 16.56 8.67 -4.78
CA LEU A 51 17.02 9.79 -5.57
C LEU A 51 17.60 10.88 -4.67
N LEU A 52 18.91 11.10 -4.76
CA LEU A 52 19.58 12.22 -4.14
C LEU A 52 19.58 13.40 -5.11
N VAL A 53 18.88 14.47 -4.75
CA VAL A 53 18.79 15.72 -5.51
C VAL A 53 19.64 16.78 -4.80
N ILE A 54 20.58 17.37 -5.53
CA ILE A 54 21.47 18.41 -5.04
C ILE A 54 21.20 19.67 -5.84
N ARG A 55 20.85 20.76 -5.15
CA ARG A 55 20.63 22.08 -5.74
C ARG A 55 21.69 23.06 -5.28
N LEU A 56 22.19 23.86 -6.22
CA LEU A 56 23.24 24.85 -5.98
C LEU A 56 22.77 26.22 -6.44
N ASP A 57 23.07 27.24 -5.63
CA ASP A 57 22.71 28.62 -5.97
C ASP A 57 23.72 29.29 -6.92
N ASN A 58 24.97 28.78 -7.00
CA ASN A 58 26.05 29.38 -7.79
C ASN A 58 26.96 28.32 -8.45
N VAL A 59 26.50 27.79 -9.57
CA VAL A 59 27.20 26.76 -10.38
C VAL A 59 28.57 27.22 -10.90
N PRO A 60 28.75 28.47 -11.40
CA PRO A 60 30.07 28.94 -11.85
C PRO A 60 31.13 28.84 -10.74
N LEU A 61 30.77 29.23 -9.52
CA LEU A 61 31.68 29.16 -8.38
C LEU A 61 31.98 27.72 -7.96
N ALA A 62 30.99 26.82 -8.02
CA ALA A 62 31.17 25.40 -7.75
C ALA A 62 32.15 24.76 -8.74
N THR A 63 32.06 25.15 -10.01
CA THR A 63 32.95 24.67 -11.08
C THR A 63 34.37 25.19 -10.90
N GLU A 64 34.55 26.47 -10.56
CA GLU A 64 35.86 27.07 -10.29
C GLU A 64 36.59 26.40 -9.11
N LYS A 65 35.83 26.05 -8.06
CA LYS A 65 36.35 25.33 -6.89
C LYS A 65 36.57 23.83 -7.16
N GLU A 66 36.14 23.31 -8.31
CA GLU A 66 36.03 21.87 -8.57
C GLU A 66 35.33 21.14 -7.43
N SER A 67 34.20 21.69 -6.97
CA SER A 67 33.43 21.19 -5.86
C SER A 67 32.89 19.78 -6.12
N ARG A 68 33.02 18.90 -5.13
CA ARG A 68 32.60 17.50 -5.17
C ARG A 68 31.87 17.10 -3.90
N LEU A 69 30.85 16.27 -4.05
CA LEU A 69 30.24 15.54 -2.94
C LEU A 69 30.70 14.08 -2.96
N LEU A 70 31.16 13.62 -1.81
CA LEU A 70 31.66 12.27 -1.59
C LEU A 70 30.65 11.53 -0.73
N LEU A 71 30.14 10.40 -1.24
CA LEU A 71 29.21 9.54 -0.53
C LEU A 71 29.94 8.31 0.00
N PHE A 72 29.73 8.00 1.28
CA PHE A 72 30.28 6.84 1.97
C PHE A 72 29.19 5.98 2.59
N GLN A 73 29.28 4.67 2.42
CA GLN A 73 28.37 3.68 3.01
C GLN A 73 29.01 3.03 4.25
N ASP A 74 28.35 3.05 5.41
CA ASP A 74 28.70 2.30 6.65
C ASP A 74 30.17 2.41 7.12
N MET A 75 30.77 3.61 7.07
CA MET A 75 32.23 3.81 7.31
C MET A 75 32.59 4.81 8.42
N ASP A 76 31.77 4.95 9.46
CA ASP A 76 32.00 5.93 10.55
C ASP A 76 33.40 5.84 11.19
N SER A 77 33.85 4.63 11.57
CA SER A 77 35.10 4.43 12.32
C SER A 77 36.37 4.38 11.44
N GLN A 78 36.22 4.07 10.15
CA GLN A 78 37.35 3.95 9.23
C GLN A 78 37.69 5.29 8.57
N LEU A 79 36.70 6.19 8.39
CA LEU A 79 36.88 7.50 7.77
C LEU A 79 37.92 8.37 8.52
N GLU A 80 37.92 8.37 9.84
CA GLU A 80 38.85 9.16 10.67
C GLU A 80 40.32 8.78 10.44
N SER A 81 40.60 7.51 10.11
CA SER A 81 41.95 6.99 9.86
C SER A 81 42.51 7.30 8.47
N LEU A 82 41.65 7.69 7.51
CA LEU A 82 42.04 7.87 6.11
C LEU A 82 42.66 9.25 5.85
N ASN A 83 43.67 9.26 4.98
CA ASN A 83 44.23 10.50 4.46
C ASN A 83 43.30 11.14 3.42
N CYS A 84 43.47 12.45 3.14
CA CYS A 84 42.56 13.20 2.26
C CYS A 84 42.40 12.57 0.87
N SER A 85 43.51 12.19 0.22
CA SER A 85 43.49 11.54 -1.10
C SER A 85 42.87 10.13 -1.07
N GLU A 86 42.97 9.44 0.06
CA GLU A 86 42.36 8.12 0.24
C GLU A 86 40.85 8.24 0.44
N ARG A 87 40.37 9.29 1.11
CA ARG A 87 38.93 9.56 1.24
C ARG A 87 38.29 9.84 -0.13
N ILE A 88 38.95 10.64 -0.96
CA ILE A 88 38.44 10.92 -2.32
C ILE A 88 38.39 9.65 -3.18
N SER A 89 39.40 8.78 -3.10
CA SER A 89 39.45 7.56 -3.91
C SER A 89 38.57 6.42 -3.41
N LYS A 90 38.28 6.37 -2.10
CA LYS A 90 37.43 5.33 -1.48
C LYS A 90 35.94 5.69 -1.42
N ALA A 91 35.54 6.88 -1.86
CA ALA A 91 34.13 7.25 -1.92
C ALA A 91 33.38 6.33 -2.90
N GLN A 92 32.24 5.76 -2.51
CA GLN A 92 31.42 4.96 -3.42
C GLN A 92 30.93 5.81 -4.61
N HIS A 93 30.55 7.06 -4.33
CA HIS A 93 30.19 8.03 -5.36
C HIS A 93 30.91 9.36 -5.09
N ALA A 94 31.58 9.87 -6.12
CA ALA A 94 32.17 11.21 -6.13
C ALA A 94 31.46 12.04 -7.19
N ILE A 95 30.53 12.88 -6.75
CA ILE A 95 29.67 13.69 -7.62
C ILE A 95 30.34 15.04 -7.86
N SER A 96 30.57 15.40 -9.12
CA SER A 96 31.06 16.73 -9.50
C SER A 96 29.90 17.73 -9.61
N LEU A 97 30.03 18.86 -8.92
CA LEU A 97 28.99 19.88 -8.81
C LEU A 97 29.10 20.91 -9.95
N THR A 98 28.69 20.53 -11.16
CA THR A 98 28.82 21.34 -12.38
C THR A 98 27.50 21.83 -12.98
N VAL A 99 26.37 21.48 -12.36
CA VAL A 99 25.01 21.84 -12.79
C VAL A 99 24.19 22.35 -11.61
N ASP A 100 23.13 23.08 -11.92
CA ASP A 100 22.20 23.73 -11.00
C ASP A 100 21.39 22.72 -10.17
N GLU A 101 20.95 21.63 -10.80
CA GLU A 101 20.34 20.48 -10.13
C GLU A 101 21.04 19.19 -10.57
N TYR A 102 21.59 18.44 -9.62
CA TYR A 102 22.20 17.13 -9.86
C TYR A 102 21.36 16.03 -9.21
N ASN A 103 21.01 15.02 -10.00
CA ASN A 103 20.16 13.91 -9.60
C ASN A 103 20.98 12.61 -9.62
N GLN A 104 21.23 12.03 -8.45
CA GLN A 104 21.95 10.75 -8.30
C GLN A 104 21.00 9.66 -7.81
N THR A 105 20.87 8.59 -8.57
CA THR A 105 20.17 7.39 -8.09
C THR A 105 21.08 6.62 -7.12
N ILE A 106 20.56 6.32 -5.94
CA ILE A 106 21.18 5.44 -4.95
C ILE A 106 20.70 4.01 -5.20
N PRO A 107 21.62 3.04 -5.33
CA PRO A 107 21.26 1.66 -5.63
C PRO A 107 20.40 1.04 -4.52
N LYS A 108 19.64 0.01 -4.91
CA LYS A 108 18.78 -0.74 -3.99
C LYS A 108 19.57 -1.36 -2.84
N GLU A 109 19.13 -1.08 -1.61
CA GLU A 109 19.68 -1.66 -0.38
C GLU A 109 18.67 -2.59 0.29
N SER A 110 19.13 -3.80 0.65
CA SER A 110 18.26 -4.82 1.28
C SER A 110 18.09 -4.62 2.78
N THR A 111 19.01 -3.89 3.41
CA THR A 111 19.01 -3.52 4.83
C THR A 111 19.13 -2.01 4.97
N PRO A 112 18.62 -1.40 6.06
CA PRO A 112 18.82 0.02 6.29
C PRO A 112 20.30 0.31 6.50
N THR A 113 20.86 1.08 5.59
CA THR A 113 22.30 1.37 5.52
C THR A 113 22.55 2.86 5.70
N ALA A 114 23.60 3.20 6.45
CA ALA A 114 23.98 4.59 6.69
C ALA A 114 24.83 5.12 5.54
N TRP A 115 24.42 6.26 5.00
CA TRP A 115 25.16 7.00 3.99
C TRP A 115 25.62 8.33 4.58
N GLN A 116 26.92 8.58 4.54
CA GLN A 116 27.53 9.84 4.92
C GLN A 116 27.87 10.66 3.68
N VAL A 117 27.58 11.95 3.74
CA VAL A 117 27.89 12.92 2.68
C VAL A 117 28.95 13.89 3.17
N LEU A 118 30.09 13.93 2.48
CA LEU A 118 31.15 14.90 2.71
C LEU A 118 31.30 15.83 1.51
N TYR A 119 31.57 17.10 1.76
CA TYR A 119 31.98 18.06 0.74
C TYR A 119 33.50 18.15 0.64
N ALA A 120 34.02 18.15 -0.58
CA ALA A 120 35.42 18.38 -0.89
C ALA A 120 35.54 19.26 -2.13
N ASP A 121 36.67 19.95 -2.25
CA ASP A 121 37.03 20.79 -3.40
C ASP A 121 38.52 20.71 -3.69
N ARG A 122 38.99 21.41 -4.72
CA ARG A 122 40.40 21.41 -5.12
C ARG A 122 41.37 21.84 -4.00
N TYR A 123 40.89 22.60 -3.02
CA TYR A 123 41.71 23.11 -1.92
C TYR A 123 41.74 22.16 -0.72
N THR A 124 40.87 21.15 -0.69
CA THR A 124 40.66 20.28 0.47
C THR A 124 41.90 19.45 0.82
N CYS A 125 42.63 18.92 -0.18
CA CYS A 125 43.85 18.13 0.06
C CYS A 125 45.16 18.91 -0.07
N GLN A 126 45.12 20.19 -0.46
CA GLN A 126 46.32 21.01 -0.66
C GLN A 126 46.67 21.76 0.63
N LYS A 127 47.80 21.43 1.25
CA LYS A 127 48.23 22.04 2.53
C LYS A 127 48.74 23.48 2.38
N ASP A 128 49.36 23.81 1.25
CA ASP A 128 50.06 25.09 1.03
C ASP A 128 49.33 26.04 0.07
N ALA A 129 48.12 25.68 -0.37
CA ALA A 129 47.33 26.50 -1.29
C ALA A 129 46.56 27.61 -0.57
N VAL A 130 46.77 28.85 -1.02
CA VAL A 130 45.98 30.02 -0.60
C VAL A 130 44.54 29.80 -1.06
N ILE A 131 43.58 29.71 -0.12
CA ILE A 131 42.15 29.76 -0.46
C ILE A 131 41.85 31.21 -0.79
N PRO A 132 41.43 31.55 -2.02
CA PRO A 132 41.02 32.91 -2.31
C PRO A 132 39.76 33.26 -1.50
N SER A 133 39.54 34.54 -1.20
CA SER A 133 38.38 35.01 -0.40
C SER A 133 37.06 34.93 -1.17
N HIS A 134 36.77 33.79 -1.79
CA HIS A 134 35.51 33.54 -2.46
C HIS A 134 34.37 33.46 -1.44
N PRO A 135 33.13 33.80 -1.84
CA PRO A 135 31.96 33.53 -1.02
C PRO A 135 31.77 32.02 -0.79
N ASP A 136 31.13 31.67 0.32
CA ASP A 136 30.69 30.30 0.59
C ASP A 136 29.58 29.91 -0.40
N LEU A 137 29.55 28.63 -0.79
CA LEU A 137 28.58 28.14 -1.78
C LEU A 137 27.36 27.56 -1.04
N SER A 138 26.18 28.14 -1.26
CA SER A 138 24.95 27.59 -0.67
C SER A 138 24.43 26.39 -1.44
N PHE A 139 23.86 25.44 -0.70
CA PHE A 139 23.35 24.20 -1.25
C PHE A 139 22.06 23.75 -0.55
N SER A 140 21.30 22.93 -1.26
CA SER A 140 20.23 22.10 -0.71
C SER A 140 20.41 20.66 -1.20
N ILE A 141 20.45 19.71 -0.28
CA ILE A 141 20.51 18.27 -0.57
C ILE A 141 19.22 17.63 -0.07
N LEU A 142 18.55 16.90 -0.95
CA LEU A 142 17.28 16.22 -0.71
C LEU A 142 17.44 14.75 -1.06
N LEU A 143 17.03 13.85 -0.18
CA LEU A 143 16.96 12.41 -0.46
C LEU A 143 15.51 11.95 -0.54
N PHE A 144 15.10 11.54 -1.73
CA PHE A 144 13.81 10.90 -1.97
C PHE A 144 13.91 9.38 -1.92
N ASN A 145 12.90 8.76 -1.32
CA ASN A 145 12.69 7.32 -1.43
C ASN A 145 11.77 7.05 -2.63
N ALA A 146 11.95 5.93 -3.32
CA ALA A 146 10.91 5.46 -4.24
C ALA A 146 9.64 5.07 -3.49
N ASP A 147 8.48 5.37 -4.07
CA ASP A 147 7.20 4.91 -3.58
C ASP A 147 6.98 3.40 -3.79
N SER A 148 5.81 2.89 -3.40
CA SER A 148 5.43 1.49 -3.58
C SER A 148 5.31 1.05 -5.04
N ALA A 149 5.24 2.01 -5.97
CA ALA A 149 5.27 1.82 -7.43
C ALA A 149 6.68 2.00 -8.04
N GLY A 150 7.69 2.36 -7.24
CA GLY A 150 9.06 2.58 -7.71
C GLY A 150 9.35 3.99 -8.23
N ASN A 151 8.45 4.96 -8.02
CA ASN A 151 8.63 6.35 -8.44
C ASN A 151 9.32 7.17 -7.33
N PRO A 152 10.54 7.70 -7.56
CA PRO A 152 11.28 8.47 -6.57
C PRO A 152 10.85 9.94 -6.48
N LEU A 153 10.02 10.44 -7.40
CA LEU A 153 9.67 11.88 -7.45
C LEU A 153 8.38 12.25 -6.70
N GLU A 154 7.56 11.27 -6.30
CA GLU A 154 6.29 11.53 -5.62
C GLU A 154 6.36 11.37 -4.09
N HIS A 155 7.46 10.83 -3.55
CA HIS A 155 7.55 10.59 -2.11
C HIS A 155 8.22 11.75 -1.37
N PHE A 156 7.41 12.73 -0.94
CA PHE A 156 7.84 13.73 0.03
C PHE A 156 8.30 13.05 1.33
N SER A 157 9.36 13.56 1.95
CA SER A 157 9.64 13.23 3.34
C SER A 157 8.46 13.71 4.22
N ALA A 158 8.15 13.02 5.33
CA ALA A 158 7.04 13.46 6.20
C ALA A 158 7.24 14.88 6.77
N GLU A 159 8.48 15.38 6.71
CA GLU A 159 8.87 16.74 7.02
C GLU A 159 8.49 17.72 5.89
N GLU A 160 8.74 17.37 4.63
CA GLU A 160 8.36 18.17 3.44
C GLU A 160 6.85 18.20 3.17
N ALA A 161 6.15 17.11 3.46
CA ALA A 161 4.68 17.06 3.33
C ALA A 161 3.95 17.83 4.44
N GLY A 162 4.66 18.38 5.43
CA GLY A 162 4.08 19.04 6.61
C GLY A 162 3.31 18.11 7.55
N LEU A 163 3.28 16.80 7.27
CA LEU A 163 2.57 15.77 8.03
C LEU A 163 3.11 15.67 9.46
N HIS A 164 4.44 15.71 9.63
CA HIS A 164 5.05 15.68 10.97
C HIS A 164 4.58 16.88 11.82
N THR A 165 4.59 18.08 11.24
CA THR A 165 4.10 19.31 11.87
C THR A 165 2.60 19.25 12.16
N PHE A 166 1.81 18.73 11.24
CA PHE A 166 0.37 18.52 11.43
C PHE A 166 0.08 17.60 12.62
N TYR A 167 0.69 16.42 12.68
CA TYR A 167 0.48 15.49 13.79
C TYR A 167 1.03 16.01 15.11
N PHE A 168 2.12 16.77 15.10
CA PHE A 168 2.62 17.47 16.28
C PHE A 168 1.60 18.50 16.81
N LEU A 169 1.07 19.36 15.94
CA LEU A 169 0.03 20.34 16.31
C LEU A 169 -1.26 19.66 16.76
N LEU A 170 -1.65 18.56 16.12
CA LEU A 170 -2.80 17.76 16.49
C LEU A 170 -2.63 17.12 17.88
N LEU A 171 -1.44 16.58 18.17
CA LEU A 171 -1.10 16.06 19.50
C LEU A 171 -1.10 17.16 20.56
N LEU A 172 -0.58 18.34 20.23
CA LEU A 172 -0.61 19.50 21.11
C LEU A 172 -2.06 19.92 21.40
N ALA A 173 -2.94 19.92 20.39
CA ALA A 173 -4.36 20.21 20.57
C ALA A 173 -5.05 19.15 21.47
N TYR A 174 -4.80 17.86 21.25
CA TYR A 174 -5.31 16.79 22.13
C TYR A 174 -4.77 16.90 23.55
N PHE A 175 -3.52 17.29 23.73
CA PHE A 175 -2.90 17.52 25.03
C PHE A 175 -3.57 18.70 25.77
N ILE A 176 -3.73 19.84 25.10
CA ILE A 176 -4.40 21.02 25.65
C ILE A 176 -5.85 20.68 26.02
N ALA A 177 -6.59 20.02 25.12
CA ALA A 177 -7.95 19.57 25.40
C ALA A 177 -8.00 18.61 26.61
N SER A 178 -7.06 17.67 26.70
CA SER A 178 -6.96 16.77 27.85
C SER A 178 -6.71 17.55 29.14
N CYS A 179 -5.78 18.50 29.15
CA CYS A 179 -5.49 19.33 30.34
C CYS A 179 -6.71 20.15 30.80
N ILE A 180 -7.48 20.70 29.86
CA ILE A 180 -8.69 21.50 30.16
C ILE A 180 -9.81 20.62 30.70
N TYR A 181 -10.08 19.49 30.03
CA TYR A 181 -11.27 18.69 30.29
C TYR A 181 -11.08 17.55 31.30
N PHE A 182 -9.85 17.18 31.67
CA PHE A 182 -9.58 16.00 32.52
C PHE A 182 -10.25 16.09 33.90
N LYS A 183 -10.07 17.20 34.64
CA LYS A 183 -10.67 17.37 35.98
C LYS A 183 -12.20 17.42 35.93
N PRO A 184 -12.84 18.24 35.06
CA PRO A 184 -14.29 18.24 34.90
C PRO A 184 -14.85 16.87 34.52
N LEU A 185 -14.20 16.18 33.59
CA LEU A 185 -14.61 14.86 33.11
C LEU A 185 -14.54 13.80 34.23
N GLN A 186 -13.44 13.79 34.99
CA GLN A 186 -13.26 12.84 36.10
C GLN A 186 -14.31 13.05 37.20
N GLN A 187 -14.71 14.31 37.46
CA GLN A 187 -15.78 14.62 38.40
C GLN A 187 -17.16 14.19 37.88
N ALA A 188 -17.44 14.41 36.59
CA ALA A 188 -18.69 14.01 35.96
C ALA A 188 -18.85 12.48 35.89
N LEU A 189 -17.78 11.74 35.60
CA LEU A 189 -17.76 10.28 35.59
C LEU A 189 -17.97 9.67 37.00
N LYS A 190 -17.56 10.35 38.07
CA LYS A 190 -17.75 9.88 39.45
C LYS A 190 -19.18 10.06 39.98
N LYS A 191 -19.94 11.04 39.46
CA LYS A 191 -21.26 11.40 40.01
C LYS A 191 -22.40 10.43 39.62
N GLY A 192 -22.23 9.61 38.59
CA GLY A 192 -23.26 8.68 38.11
C GLY A 192 -24.49 9.37 37.52
N GLY A 193 -25.24 8.68 36.64
CA GLY A 193 -26.47 9.21 36.01
C GLY A 193 -26.62 8.82 34.54
N PRO A 194 -27.74 9.15 33.86
CA PRO A 194 -27.97 8.78 32.46
C PRO A 194 -26.94 9.38 31.48
N MET A 195 -26.39 10.55 31.81
CA MET A 195 -25.34 11.21 31.02
C MET A 195 -23.96 10.54 31.13
N HIS A 196 -23.78 9.64 32.10
CA HIS A 196 -22.51 8.94 32.36
C HIS A 196 -22.10 8.02 31.20
N SER A 197 -23.04 7.29 30.61
CA SER A 197 -22.76 6.38 29.49
C SER A 197 -22.32 7.15 28.25
N ILE A 198 -22.98 8.27 27.96
CA ILE A 198 -22.63 9.17 26.85
C ILE A 198 -21.23 9.76 27.07
N LEU A 199 -20.95 10.25 28.28
CA LEU A 199 -19.63 10.80 28.61
C LEU A 199 -18.52 9.75 28.50
N ARG A 200 -18.77 8.50 28.91
CA ARG A 200 -17.81 7.40 28.76
C ARG A 200 -17.50 7.11 27.29
N VAL A 201 -18.52 7.03 26.44
CA VAL A 201 -18.34 6.79 25.01
C VAL A 201 -17.52 7.91 24.38
N LEU A 202 -17.91 9.17 24.59
CA LEU A 202 -17.18 10.34 24.06
C LEU A 202 -15.73 10.38 24.54
N SER A 203 -15.49 10.11 25.82
CA SER A 203 -14.13 10.06 26.37
C SER A 203 -13.29 8.94 25.78
N THR A 204 -13.90 7.79 25.51
CA THR A 204 -13.22 6.64 24.90
C THR A 204 -12.86 6.93 23.45
N VAL A 205 -13.77 7.57 22.70
CA VAL A 205 -13.51 8.01 21.32
C VAL A 205 -12.36 9.03 21.28
N LEU A 206 -12.40 10.07 22.12
CA LEU A 206 -11.32 11.07 22.23
C LEU A 206 -9.97 10.44 22.61
N ALA A 207 -9.97 9.49 23.53
CA ALA A 207 -8.76 8.77 23.92
C ALA A 207 -8.19 7.92 22.78
N LEU A 208 -9.05 7.19 22.06
CA LEU A 208 -8.65 6.42 20.87
C LEU A 208 -8.11 7.32 19.76
N GLN A 209 -8.72 8.49 19.55
CA GLN A 209 -8.25 9.47 18.56
C GLN A 209 -6.87 10.02 18.93
N GLY A 210 -6.67 10.40 20.20
CA GLY A 210 -5.37 10.86 20.70
C GLY A 210 -4.29 9.78 20.59
N CYS A 211 -4.62 8.52 20.93
CA CYS A 211 -3.71 7.39 20.76
C CYS A 211 -3.38 7.11 19.28
N SER A 212 -4.37 7.16 18.39
CA SER A 212 -4.17 7.02 16.94
C SER A 212 -3.25 8.11 16.39
N ALA A 213 -3.47 9.36 16.77
CA ALA A 213 -2.62 10.49 16.39
C ALA A 213 -1.19 10.32 16.93
N LEU A 214 -1.04 9.80 18.15
CA LEU A 214 0.28 9.53 18.74
C LEU A 214 1.03 8.42 18.03
N CYS A 215 0.35 7.31 17.76
CA CYS A 215 0.93 6.19 17.01
C CYS A 215 1.30 6.64 15.58
N SER A 216 0.47 7.45 14.93
CA SER A 216 0.77 8.05 13.61
C SER A 216 2.00 8.94 13.68
N TYR A 217 2.10 9.80 14.69
CA TYR A 217 3.27 10.66 14.91
C TYR A 217 4.54 9.84 15.12
N ILE A 218 4.52 8.83 15.98
CA ILE A 218 5.69 7.97 16.24
C ILE A 218 6.11 7.23 14.95
N HIS A 219 5.13 6.70 14.21
CA HIS A 219 5.37 6.05 12.93
C HIS A 219 6.01 7.02 11.92
N LEU A 220 5.42 8.19 11.70
CA LEU A 220 5.86 9.19 10.73
C LEU A 220 7.18 9.86 11.12
N ALA A 221 7.40 10.14 12.41
CA ALA A 221 8.66 10.68 12.91
C ALA A 221 9.80 9.70 12.67
N ARG A 222 9.58 8.40 12.86
CA ARG A 222 10.57 7.37 12.48
C ARG A 222 10.72 7.25 10.97
N TYR A 223 9.60 7.22 10.24
CA TYR A 223 9.57 7.13 8.79
C TYR A 223 10.33 8.29 8.13
N SER A 224 10.24 9.51 8.67
CA SER A 224 11.01 10.66 8.20
C SER A 224 12.52 10.44 8.27
N ARG A 225 12.99 9.65 9.24
CA ARG A 225 14.42 9.36 9.48
C ARG A 225 14.92 8.16 8.68
N ASP A 226 14.17 7.05 8.70
CA ASP A 226 14.63 5.77 8.13
C ASP A 226 13.89 5.34 6.85
N GLY A 227 12.79 6.02 6.48
CA GLY A 227 11.98 5.66 5.32
C GLY A 227 11.07 4.45 5.49
N VAL A 228 10.99 3.87 6.70
CA VAL A 228 10.23 2.64 6.98
C VAL A 228 9.19 2.88 8.07
N GLY A 229 9.53 3.70 9.07
CA GLY A 229 8.66 3.95 10.21
C GLY A 229 8.57 2.76 11.16
N LEU A 230 7.71 2.87 12.18
CA LEU A 230 7.41 1.73 13.06
C LEU A 230 6.13 1.04 12.57
N HIS A 231 6.24 -0.11 11.89
CA HIS A 231 5.08 -0.82 11.33
C HIS A 231 3.97 -1.07 12.36
N LEU A 232 4.33 -1.51 13.56
CA LEU A 232 3.37 -1.74 14.64
C LEU A 232 2.56 -0.47 15.00
N MET A 233 3.22 0.70 15.04
CA MET A 233 2.53 1.95 15.36
C MET A 233 1.66 2.43 14.20
N GLY A 234 2.11 2.24 12.96
CA GLY A 234 1.27 2.52 11.77
C GLY A 234 -0.01 1.69 11.80
N SER A 235 0.10 0.38 11.99
CA SER A 235 -1.07 -0.52 12.05
C SER A 235 -1.99 -0.24 13.24
N LEU A 236 -1.43 0.11 14.41
CA LEU A 236 -2.25 0.50 15.58
C LEU A 236 -3.01 1.80 15.32
N ALA A 237 -2.34 2.80 14.71
CA ALA A 237 -2.96 4.07 14.37
C ALA A 237 -4.13 3.89 13.39
N GLU A 238 -3.90 3.14 12.31
CA GLU A 238 -4.90 2.81 11.30
C GLU A 238 -6.09 2.05 11.92
N CYS A 239 -5.82 1.04 12.74
CA CYS A 239 -6.87 0.26 13.40
C CYS A 239 -7.77 1.14 14.28
N MET A 240 -7.16 1.99 15.12
CA MET A 240 -7.91 2.92 15.98
C MET A 240 -8.70 3.93 15.15
N PHE A 241 -8.10 4.50 14.11
CA PHE A 241 -8.75 5.45 13.22
C PHE A 241 -9.95 4.83 12.49
N LEU A 242 -9.77 3.63 11.94
CA LEU A 242 -10.81 2.88 11.26
C LEU A 242 -11.99 2.57 12.18
N CYS A 243 -11.73 2.10 13.40
CA CYS A 243 -12.77 1.84 14.40
C CYS A 243 -13.60 3.11 14.66
N ILE A 244 -12.93 4.24 14.88
CA ILE A 244 -13.61 5.51 15.18
C ILE A 244 -14.43 5.99 13.99
N HIS A 245 -13.86 5.97 12.78
CA HIS A 245 -14.53 6.52 11.61
C HIS A 245 -15.73 5.67 11.20
N ILE A 246 -15.58 4.35 11.20
CA ILE A 246 -16.70 3.43 10.95
C ILE A 246 -17.80 3.63 12.01
N SER A 247 -17.44 3.64 13.30
CA SER A 247 -18.44 3.89 14.35
C SER A 247 -19.10 5.26 14.21
N TYR A 248 -18.36 6.30 13.81
CA TYR A 248 -18.93 7.63 13.59
C TYR A 248 -19.99 7.61 12.49
N ILE A 249 -19.68 7.01 11.33
CA ILE A 249 -20.63 6.88 10.22
C ILE A 249 -21.89 6.14 10.68
N PHE A 250 -21.75 4.99 11.35
CA PHE A 250 -22.91 4.23 11.83
C PHE A 250 -23.72 4.92 12.94
N ASN A 251 -23.15 5.88 13.65
CA ASN A 251 -23.87 6.66 14.67
C ASN A 251 -24.55 7.91 14.10
N THR A 252 -24.11 8.39 12.93
CA THR A 252 -24.59 9.64 12.34
C THR A 252 -25.50 9.42 11.14
N GLU A 253 -25.26 8.33 10.40
CA GLU A 253 -26.00 7.97 9.20
C GLU A 253 -26.91 6.75 9.46
N ASN A 254 -28.13 6.81 8.94
CA ASN A 254 -29.06 5.69 8.99
C ASN A 254 -28.79 4.74 7.81
N ILE A 255 -27.83 3.82 8.00
CA ILE A 255 -27.44 2.85 6.97
C ILE A 255 -28.38 1.64 6.99
N ASP A 256 -29.23 1.51 5.97
CA ASP A 256 -30.14 0.36 5.82
C ASP A 256 -29.45 -0.89 5.26
N VAL A 257 -28.46 -0.72 4.38
CA VAL A 257 -27.83 -1.81 3.64
C VAL A 257 -26.31 -1.64 3.61
N ILE A 258 -25.59 -2.73 3.87
CA ILE A 258 -24.14 -2.79 3.78
C ILE A 258 -23.75 -3.89 2.80
N PHE A 259 -22.97 -3.53 1.77
CA PHE A 259 -22.22 -4.50 0.98
C PHE A 259 -20.76 -4.47 1.42
N HIS A 260 -20.29 -5.57 2.02
CA HIS A 260 -18.89 -5.69 2.45
C HIS A 260 -18.07 -6.42 1.39
N LEU A 261 -17.43 -5.63 0.49
CA LEU A 261 -16.53 -6.11 -0.56
C LEU A 261 -15.04 -5.86 -0.25
N ALA A 262 -14.74 -5.03 0.75
CA ALA A 262 -13.37 -4.61 1.04
C ALA A 262 -12.53 -5.79 1.56
N ALA A 263 -11.48 -6.16 0.82
CA ALA A 263 -10.58 -7.26 1.16
C ALA A 263 -9.25 -7.16 0.40
N LYS A 264 -8.20 -7.79 0.93
CA LYS A 264 -7.07 -8.22 0.11
C LYS A 264 -7.41 -9.54 -0.57
N THR A 265 -7.20 -9.61 -1.89
CA THR A 265 -7.72 -10.70 -2.74
C THR A 265 -6.68 -11.47 -3.54
N HIS A 266 -5.39 -11.12 -3.46
CA HIS A 266 -4.35 -11.75 -4.28
C HIS A 266 -3.72 -12.96 -3.58
N VAL A 267 -3.96 -14.16 -4.12
CA VAL A 267 -3.45 -15.42 -3.54
C VAL A 267 -1.92 -15.41 -3.41
N GLU A 268 -1.17 -14.98 -4.42
CA GLU A 268 0.30 -15.01 -4.35
C GLU A 268 0.86 -14.04 -3.30
N THR A 269 0.28 -12.84 -3.21
CA THR A 269 0.68 -11.86 -2.18
C THR A 269 0.33 -12.37 -0.78
N SER A 270 -0.68 -13.23 -0.65
CA SER A 270 -1.08 -13.81 0.64
C SER A 270 -0.03 -14.75 1.22
N PHE A 271 0.76 -15.46 0.38
CA PHE A 271 1.89 -16.26 0.86
C PHE A 271 3.05 -15.40 1.33
N LYS A 272 3.28 -14.25 0.69
CA LYS A 272 4.37 -13.33 1.04
C LYS A 272 4.07 -12.52 2.29
N ALA A 273 2.82 -12.09 2.49
CA ALA A 273 2.42 -11.19 3.57
C ALA A 273 1.08 -11.61 4.24
N PRO A 274 0.98 -12.83 4.82
CA PRO A 274 -0.27 -13.37 5.35
C PRO A 274 -0.86 -12.54 6.48
N GLY A 275 -0.03 -11.93 7.33
CA GLY A 275 -0.50 -11.05 8.41
C GLY A 275 -1.31 -9.86 7.91
N SER A 276 -0.98 -9.33 6.73
CA SER A 276 -1.74 -8.22 6.13
C SER A 276 -3.13 -8.64 5.65
N PHE A 277 -3.30 -9.91 5.24
CA PHE A 277 -4.61 -10.48 4.87
C PHE A 277 -5.45 -10.73 6.12
N GLN A 278 -4.85 -11.24 7.20
CA GLN A 278 -5.55 -11.40 8.48
C GLN A 278 -6.06 -10.05 9.00
N HIS A 279 -5.22 -9.02 8.96
CA HIS A 279 -5.59 -7.68 9.41
C HIS A 279 -6.75 -7.09 8.59
N VAL A 280 -6.69 -7.14 7.26
CA VAL A 280 -7.75 -6.55 6.43
C VAL A 280 -9.00 -7.42 6.43
N ASN A 281 -8.87 -8.71 6.14
CA ASN A 281 -10.02 -9.57 5.86
C ASN A 281 -10.73 -10.02 7.14
N ILE A 282 -9.99 -10.35 8.21
CA ILE A 282 -10.58 -10.82 9.48
C ILE A 282 -10.88 -9.64 10.39
N GLU A 283 -9.84 -8.88 10.74
CA GLU A 283 -9.98 -7.80 11.73
C GLU A 283 -10.83 -6.63 11.17
N GLY A 284 -10.64 -6.24 9.92
CA GLY A 284 -11.51 -5.26 9.25
C GLY A 284 -12.99 -5.69 9.23
N THR A 285 -13.27 -6.96 8.93
CA THR A 285 -14.64 -7.50 9.00
C THR A 285 -15.18 -7.49 10.43
N ARG A 286 -14.38 -7.87 11.43
CA ARG A 286 -14.76 -7.86 12.84
C ARG A 286 -15.15 -6.45 13.30
N VAL A 287 -14.36 -5.44 12.93
CA VAL A 287 -14.61 -4.03 13.27
C VAL A 287 -15.89 -3.53 12.60
N LEU A 288 -16.04 -3.73 11.29
CA LEU A 288 -17.21 -3.30 10.54
C LEU A 288 -18.50 -3.95 11.06
N LEU A 289 -18.46 -5.26 11.28
CA LEU A 289 -19.62 -6.03 11.76
C LEU A 289 -20.03 -5.63 13.18
N ALA A 290 -19.06 -5.42 14.07
CA ALA A 290 -19.34 -4.96 15.43
C ALA A 290 -19.97 -3.56 15.43
N ALA A 291 -19.45 -2.64 14.62
CA ALA A 291 -19.99 -1.29 14.51
C ALA A 291 -21.40 -1.27 13.92
N ALA A 292 -21.65 -2.03 12.85
CA ALA A 292 -22.98 -2.13 12.23
C ALA A 292 -24.02 -2.74 13.17
N HIS A 293 -23.65 -3.76 13.96
CA HIS A 293 -24.53 -4.37 14.94
C HIS A 293 -24.83 -3.44 16.14
N GLN A 294 -23.85 -2.62 16.56
CA GLN A 294 -23.99 -1.69 17.68
C GLN A 294 -24.58 -0.34 17.29
N ALA A 295 -24.81 -0.11 15.99
CA ALA A 295 -25.37 1.13 15.48
C ALA A 295 -26.75 1.44 16.10
N PRO A 296 -27.06 2.71 16.40
CA PRO A 296 -28.41 3.10 16.86
C PRO A 296 -29.48 2.71 15.85
N HIS A 297 -29.20 2.87 14.56
CA HIS A 297 -29.99 2.33 13.45
C HIS A 297 -29.34 1.04 12.94
N GLN A 298 -29.88 -0.11 13.35
CA GLN A 298 -29.36 -1.40 12.87
C GLN A 298 -29.71 -1.61 11.41
N SER A 299 -28.69 -1.86 10.59
CA SER A 299 -28.87 -2.16 9.17
C SER A 299 -29.79 -3.37 8.96
N GLN A 300 -30.64 -3.27 7.95
CA GLN A 300 -31.65 -4.27 7.60
C GLN A 300 -31.06 -5.42 6.79
N ARG A 301 -29.92 -5.20 6.12
CA ARG A 301 -29.18 -6.20 5.34
C ARG A 301 -27.67 -5.95 5.41
N PHE A 302 -26.93 -6.97 5.81
CA PHE A 302 -25.46 -7.01 5.73
C PHE A 302 -25.03 -8.09 4.76
N VAL A 303 -24.68 -7.72 3.53
CA VAL A 303 -24.25 -8.64 2.48
C VAL A 303 -22.73 -8.78 2.51
N TYR A 304 -22.24 -9.94 2.95
CA TYR A 304 -20.82 -10.26 2.95
C TYR A 304 -20.43 -10.99 1.65
N VAL A 305 -19.54 -10.36 0.88
CA VAL A 305 -19.08 -10.93 -0.39
C VAL A 305 -17.82 -11.77 -0.17
N SER A 306 -17.94 -13.06 -0.42
CA SER A 306 -16.91 -14.08 -0.29
C SER A 306 -16.64 -14.80 -1.62
N THR A 307 -15.91 -15.91 -1.55
CA THR A 307 -15.31 -16.60 -2.69
C THR A 307 -15.58 -18.09 -2.60
N ASP A 308 -15.67 -18.76 -3.76
CA ASP A 308 -15.66 -20.21 -3.89
C ASP A 308 -14.39 -20.88 -3.35
N GLU A 309 -13.26 -20.17 -3.30
CA GLU A 309 -11.99 -20.72 -2.75
C GLU A 309 -12.08 -21.16 -1.28
N VAL A 310 -13.11 -20.74 -0.54
CA VAL A 310 -13.33 -21.21 0.84
C VAL A 310 -13.66 -22.70 0.90
N TYR A 311 -14.18 -23.28 -0.19
CA TYR A 311 -14.45 -24.71 -0.28
C TYR A 311 -13.18 -25.55 -0.45
N GLY A 312 -12.11 -24.95 -0.97
CA GLY A 312 -10.89 -25.66 -1.36
C GLY A 312 -11.00 -26.36 -2.71
N GLU A 313 -10.06 -27.24 -3.01
CA GLU A 313 -10.01 -27.98 -4.27
C GLU A 313 -11.16 -29.00 -4.40
N GLY A 314 -11.84 -28.98 -5.55
CA GLY A 314 -12.83 -29.98 -5.94
C GLY A 314 -12.47 -30.62 -7.29
N LEU A 315 -11.94 -31.85 -7.27
CA LEU A 315 -11.62 -32.58 -8.50
C LEU A 315 -12.88 -33.14 -9.18
N ASP A 316 -13.66 -33.92 -8.41
CA ASP A 316 -14.87 -34.63 -8.88
C ASP A 316 -16.14 -34.24 -8.12
N GLN A 317 -16.02 -33.37 -7.11
CA GLN A 317 -17.12 -32.93 -6.27
C GLN A 317 -17.53 -31.50 -6.62
N VAL A 318 -18.81 -31.29 -6.93
CA VAL A 318 -19.41 -29.95 -7.03
C VAL A 318 -19.84 -29.50 -5.64
N PHE A 319 -19.45 -28.28 -5.24
CA PHE A 319 -19.79 -27.74 -3.92
C PHE A 319 -21.07 -26.91 -3.94
N ASP A 320 -21.95 -27.15 -2.98
CA ASP A 320 -23.12 -26.33 -2.70
C ASP A 320 -22.91 -25.47 -1.43
N GLU A 321 -23.91 -24.69 -1.02
CA GLU A 321 -23.81 -23.84 0.18
C GLU A 321 -23.68 -24.63 1.49
N SER A 322 -24.06 -25.92 1.49
CA SER A 322 -23.96 -26.83 2.65
C SER A 322 -22.59 -27.49 2.78
N SER A 323 -21.79 -27.44 1.72
CA SER A 323 -20.49 -28.07 1.64
C SER A 323 -19.49 -27.46 2.65
N PRO A 324 -18.60 -28.27 3.25
CA PRO A 324 -17.65 -27.79 4.25
C PRO A 324 -16.61 -26.86 3.64
N MET A 325 -16.21 -25.83 4.40
CA MET A 325 -15.09 -24.96 4.01
C MET A 325 -13.75 -25.64 4.31
N ARG A 326 -12.89 -25.79 3.29
CA ARG A 326 -11.54 -26.37 3.37
C ARG A 326 -10.53 -25.50 2.63
N PRO A 327 -10.30 -24.25 3.07
CA PRO A 327 -9.42 -23.32 2.37
C PRO A 327 -7.98 -23.87 2.29
N SER A 328 -7.36 -23.70 1.13
CA SER A 328 -6.03 -24.25 0.78
C SER A 328 -4.89 -23.23 0.89
N ASN A 329 -5.22 -21.93 0.99
CA ASN A 329 -4.25 -20.84 0.90
C ASN A 329 -4.55 -19.74 1.94
N PRO A 330 -3.57 -18.86 2.27
CA PRO A 330 -3.77 -17.84 3.31
C PRO A 330 -4.90 -16.85 2.99
N TYR A 331 -5.10 -16.49 1.71
CA TYR A 331 -6.23 -15.65 1.30
C TYR A 331 -7.58 -16.32 1.60
N SER A 332 -7.82 -17.53 1.07
CA SER A 332 -9.08 -18.25 1.27
C SER A 332 -9.33 -18.59 2.74
N THR A 333 -8.26 -18.85 3.50
CA THR A 333 -8.33 -19.06 4.96
C THR A 333 -8.88 -17.82 5.67
N THR A 334 -8.37 -16.63 5.32
CA THR A 334 -8.86 -15.38 5.94
C THR A 334 -10.30 -15.05 5.53
N LYS A 335 -10.72 -15.38 4.30
CA LYS A 335 -12.11 -15.21 3.86
C LYS A 335 -13.05 -16.16 4.59
N ALA A 336 -12.68 -17.43 4.76
CA ALA A 336 -13.45 -18.41 5.54
C ALA A 336 -13.56 -18.03 7.03
N ALA A 337 -12.46 -17.55 7.63
CA ALA A 337 -12.49 -17.06 9.02
C ALA A 337 -13.45 -15.86 9.18
N ALA A 338 -13.43 -14.92 8.24
CA ALA A 338 -14.36 -13.79 8.24
C ALA A 338 -15.82 -14.23 8.02
N GLU A 339 -16.09 -15.26 7.21
CA GLU A 339 -17.44 -15.85 7.11
C GLU A 339 -17.93 -16.39 8.45
N TYR A 340 -17.10 -17.12 9.20
CA TYR A 340 -17.48 -17.61 10.53
C TYR A 340 -17.80 -16.46 11.49
N LEU A 341 -17.05 -15.34 11.44
CA LEU A 341 -17.37 -14.15 12.22
C LEU A 341 -18.75 -13.58 11.86
N VAL A 342 -19.00 -13.38 10.56
CA VAL A 342 -20.30 -12.89 10.06
C VAL A 342 -21.43 -13.82 10.47
N ARG A 343 -21.23 -15.13 10.31
CA ARG A 343 -22.22 -16.14 10.69
C ARG A 343 -22.53 -16.14 12.17
N SER A 344 -21.52 -15.99 13.03
CA SER A 344 -21.72 -15.99 14.48
C SER A 344 -22.68 -14.89 14.95
N TYR A 345 -22.76 -13.75 14.24
CA TYR A 345 -23.68 -12.66 14.56
C TYR A 345 -25.13 -13.01 14.21
N TRP A 346 -25.37 -13.77 13.15
CA TRP A 346 -26.69 -14.32 12.87
C TRP A 346 -27.10 -15.38 13.90
N ASP A 347 -26.18 -16.30 14.21
CA ASP A 347 -26.48 -17.40 15.13
C ASP A 347 -26.81 -16.86 16.53
N LYS A 348 -26.04 -15.88 17.02
CA LYS A 348 -26.19 -15.31 18.36
C LYS A 348 -27.22 -14.18 18.46
N TYR A 349 -27.22 -13.25 17.51
CA TYR A 349 -27.98 -11.99 17.60
C TYR A 349 -29.08 -11.85 16.55
N LYS A 350 -29.16 -12.78 15.59
CA LYS A 350 -30.04 -12.66 14.40
C LYS A 350 -29.80 -11.38 13.60
N PHE A 351 -28.58 -10.84 13.67
CA PHE A 351 -28.17 -9.69 12.85
C PHE A 351 -28.32 -10.04 11.37
N PRO A 352 -28.95 -9.20 10.53
CA PRO A 352 -29.50 -9.65 9.25
C PRO A 352 -28.45 -9.75 8.14
N ILE A 353 -27.62 -10.78 8.24
CA ILE A 353 -26.55 -11.08 7.29
C ILE A 353 -27.06 -11.87 6.09
N ILE A 354 -26.39 -11.73 4.95
CA ILE A 354 -26.45 -12.64 3.81
C ILE A 354 -25.02 -12.84 3.31
N ILE A 355 -24.62 -14.07 2.99
CA ILE A 355 -23.28 -14.35 2.47
C ILE A 355 -23.38 -14.78 1.01
N THR A 356 -22.53 -14.25 0.15
CA THR A 356 -22.42 -14.71 -1.24
C THR A 356 -21.04 -15.27 -1.50
N ARG A 357 -20.92 -16.45 -2.13
CA ARG A 357 -19.64 -17.04 -2.53
C ARG A 357 -19.55 -17.07 -4.04
N SER A 358 -18.65 -16.29 -4.61
CA SER A 358 -18.56 -16.11 -6.06
C SER A 358 -17.41 -16.86 -6.71
N ASN A 359 -17.59 -17.25 -7.99
CA ASN A 359 -16.50 -17.68 -8.87
C ASN A 359 -15.53 -16.54 -9.21
N ASN A 360 -14.55 -16.79 -10.09
CA ASN A 360 -13.61 -15.78 -10.54
C ASN A 360 -14.34 -14.70 -11.36
N ILE A 361 -14.51 -13.53 -10.76
CA ILE A 361 -15.09 -12.38 -11.43
C ILE A 361 -14.07 -11.80 -12.41
N TYR A 362 -14.52 -11.47 -13.62
CA TYR A 362 -13.71 -10.78 -14.62
C TYR A 362 -14.50 -9.69 -15.34
N GLY A 363 -13.79 -8.72 -15.92
CA GLY A 363 -14.43 -7.63 -16.65
C GLY A 363 -13.59 -6.35 -16.65
N PRO A 364 -14.19 -5.24 -17.11
CA PRO A 364 -13.61 -3.90 -17.00
C PRO A 364 -13.10 -3.56 -15.59
N ARG A 365 -12.05 -2.72 -15.53
CA ARG A 365 -11.46 -2.20 -14.28
C ARG A 365 -10.87 -3.25 -13.32
N GLN A 366 -10.64 -4.48 -13.76
CA GLN A 366 -9.96 -5.49 -12.95
C GLN A 366 -8.46 -5.13 -12.80
N TYR A 367 -7.93 -5.20 -11.58
CA TYR A 367 -6.51 -4.87 -11.36
C TYR A 367 -5.57 -5.86 -12.06
N THR A 368 -4.42 -5.36 -12.56
CA THR A 368 -3.53 -6.04 -13.50
C THR A 368 -2.79 -7.26 -12.95
N GLU A 369 -2.93 -7.55 -11.66
CA GLU A 369 -2.36 -8.74 -11.03
C GLU A 369 -3.12 -10.04 -11.36
N LYS A 370 -4.41 -9.95 -11.75
CA LYS A 370 -5.24 -11.14 -12.04
C LYS A 370 -4.94 -11.67 -13.45
N VAL A 371 -5.21 -12.96 -13.69
CA VAL A 371 -4.77 -13.66 -14.91
C VAL A 371 -5.19 -13.00 -16.23
N ILE A 372 -6.48 -12.62 -16.37
CA ILE A 372 -6.99 -11.98 -17.60
C ILE A 372 -6.31 -10.63 -17.85
N PRO A 373 -6.38 -9.65 -16.93
CA PRO A 373 -5.74 -8.35 -17.17
C PRO A 373 -4.22 -8.45 -17.22
N LYS A 374 -3.59 -9.39 -16.51
CA LYS A 374 -2.14 -9.63 -16.62
C LYS A 374 -1.76 -10.07 -18.03
N PHE A 375 -2.49 -11.00 -18.63
CA PHE A 375 -2.25 -11.42 -20.01
C PHE A 375 -2.54 -10.31 -21.01
N LEU A 376 -3.62 -9.54 -20.83
CA LEU A 376 -3.92 -8.39 -21.69
C LEU A 376 -2.78 -7.36 -21.67
N THR A 377 -2.32 -6.95 -20.49
CA THR A 377 -1.22 -5.99 -20.35
C THR A 377 0.11 -6.52 -20.90
N LEU A 378 0.44 -7.79 -20.68
CA LEU A 378 1.62 -8.42 -21.29
C LEU A 378 1.54 -8.38 -22.81
N LEU A 379 0.42 -8.82 -23.39
CA LEU A 379 0.24 -8.82 -24.84
C LEU A 379 0.28 -7.38 -25.40
N GLN A 380 -0.40 -6.42 -24.79
CA GLN A 380 -0.39 -5.03 -25.24
C GLN A 380 1.01 -4.38 -25.16
N THR A 381 1.88 -4.86 -24.26
CA THR A 381 3.28 -4.43 -24.14
C THR A 381 4.27 -5.32 -24.90
N ASN A 382 3.79 -6.14 -25.85
CA ASN A 382 4.60 -7.06 -26.66
C ASN A 382 5.40 -8.08 -25.84
N LYS A 383 4.86 -8.51 -24.70
CA LYS A 383 5.40 -9.58 -23.85
C LYS A 383 4.53 -10.84 -23.98
N LYS A 384 5.13 -11.98 -23.64
CA LYS A 384 4.48 -13.30 -23.67
C LYS A 384 3.57 -13.50 -22.46
N CYS A 385 2.50 -14.27 -22.62
CA CYS A 385 1.66 -14.71 -21.51
C CYS A 385 2.41 -15.76 -20.67
N THR A 386 2.50 -15.51 -19.36
CA THR A 386 3.20 -16.38 -18.41
C THR A 386 2.27 -17.46 -17.87
N ILE A 387 2.40 -18.69 -18.38
CA ILE A 387 1.65 -19.86 -17.94
C ILE A 387 2.37 -20.51 -16.75
N GLN A 388 1.69 -20.55 -15.60
CA GLN A 388 2.26 -21.17 -14.40
C GLN A 388 2.20 -22.69 -14.49
N GLY A 389 3.33 -23.37 -14.27
CA GLY A 389 3.39 -24.84 -14.16
C GLY A 389 2.98 -25.61 -15.41
N ALA A 390 3.07 -26.94 -15.34
CA ALA A 390 2.70 -27.84 -16.43
C ALA A 390 1.32 -28.51 -16.23
N LEU A 391 0.73 -28.39 -15.04
CA LEU A 391 -0.56 -29.02 -14.73
C LEU A 391 -1.73 -28.22 -15.34
N PRO A 392 -2.74 -28.90 -15.91
CA PRO A 392 -3.91 -28.24 -16.47
C PRO A 392 -4.73 -27.59 -15.35
N LYS A 393 -4.81 -26.27 -15.38
CA LYS A 393 -5.60 -25.45 -14.47
C LYS A 393 -6.82 -24.92 -15.16
N SER A 394 -7.97 -25.05 -14.52
CA SER A 394 -9.22 -24.52 -15.02
C SER A 394 -9.90 -23.68 -13.95
N ARG A 395 -10.63 -22.64 -14.40
CA ARG A 395 -11.37 -21.75 -13.50
C ARG A 395 -12.75 -21.49 -14.08
N HIS A 396 -13.73 -21.40 -13.19
CA HIS A 396 -15.04 -20.88 -13.53
C HIS A 396 -14.98 -19.36 -13.54
N PHE A 397 -15.46 -18.76 -14.62
CA PHE A 397 -15.46 -17.31 -14.80
C PHE A 397 -16.89 -16.76 -14.78
N LEU A 398 -17.06 -15.62 -14.11
CA LEU A 398 -18.32 -14.88 -14.01
C LEU A 398 -18.07 -13.44 -14.45
N PHE A 399 -18.86 -12.94 -15.40
CA PHE A 399 -18.71 -11.56 -15.83
C PHE A 399 -19.17 -10.59 -14.73
N VAL A 400 -18.49 -9.46 -14.59
CA VAL A 400 -18.71 -8.52 -13.48
C VAL A 400 -20.16 -8.02 -13.38
N ASP A 401 -20.82 -7.75 -14.50
CA ASP A 401 -22.21 -7.28 -14.49
C ASP A 401 -23.17 -8.35 -13.96
N ASP A 402 -22.94 -9.63 -14.30
CA ASP A 402 -23.72 -10.75 -13.78
C ASP A 402 -23.53 -10.94 -12.27
N ALA A 403 -22.30 -10.71 -11.78
CA ALA A 403 -22.02 -10.72 -10.34
C ALA A 403 -22.75 -9.58 -9.61
N ILE A 404 -22.78 -8.37 -10.18
CA ILE A 404 -23.52 -7.24 -9.62
C ILE A 404 -25.03 -7.50 -9.65
N ASN A 405 -25.56 -8.08 -10.73
CA ASN A 405 -26.95 -8.48 -10.84
C ASN A 405 -27.33 -9.53 -9.78
N ALA A 406 -26.42 -10.46 -9.48
CA ALA A 406 -26.61 -11.42 -8.37
C ALA A 406 -26.70 -10.71 -7.02
N LEU A 407 -25.77 -9.81 -6.72
CA LEU A 407 -25.76 -9.06 -5.46
C LEU A 407 -27.04 -8.23 -5.28
N ARG A 408 -27.51 -7.59 -6.36
CA ARG A 408 -28.79 -6.85 -6.36
C ARG A 408 -29.98 -7.78 -6.08
N LEU A 409 -30.03 -8.94 -6.74
CA LEU A 409 -31.12 -9.89 -6.52
C LEU A 409 -31.12 -10.45 -5.09
N VAL A 410 -29.94 -10.77 -4.55
CA VAL A 410 -29.79 -11.27 -3.19
C VAL A 410 -30.18 -10.20 -2.17
N LEU A 411 -29.91 -8.93 -2.44
CA LEU A 411 -30.41 -7.84 -1.59
C LEU A 411 -31.95 -7.80 -1.54
N GLU A 412 -32.59 -7.90 -2.71
CA GLU A 412 -34.04 -7.77 -2.85
C GLU A 412 -34.82 -9.02 -2.37
N LYS A 413 -34.33 -10.22 -2.71
CA LYS A 413 -35.06 -11.48 -2.53
C LYS A 413 -34.33 -12.51 -1.68
N GLY A 414 -33.08 -12.24 -1.32
CA GLY A 414 -32.30 -13.14 -0.49
C GLY A 414 -32.90 -13.29 0.91
N ILE A 415 -32.86 -14.52 1.41
CA ILE A 415 -33.33 -14.87 2.74
C ILE A 415 -32.22 -14.49 3.73
N VAL A 416 -32.59 -13.76 4.77
CA VAL A 416 -31.66 -13.37 5.83
C VAL A 416 -31.15 -14.60 6.56
N GLY A 417 -29.85 -14.61 6.83
CA GLY A 417 -29.16 -15.74 7.43
C GLY A 417 -28.77 -16.81 6.42
N GLU A 418 -29.00 -16.64 5.12
CA GLU A 418 -28.62 -17.64 4.13
C GLU A 418 -27.32 -17.30 3.41
N ILE A 419 -26.75 -18.34 2.79
CA ILE A 419 -25.60 -18.28 1.90
C ILE A 419 -26.08 -18.54 0.47
N TYR A 420 -25.50 -17.86 -0.51
CA TYR A 420 -25.77 -18.06 -1.94
C TYR A 420 -24.47 -18.19 -2.74
N ASN A 421 -24.33 -19.28 -3.49
CA ASN A 421 -23.28 -19.43 -4.49
C ASN A 421 -23.64 -18.63 -5.74
N VAL A 422 -22.65 -17.89 -6.27
CA VAL A 422 -22.80 -16.99 -7.42
C VAL A 422 -21.77 -17.37 -8.48
N GLY A 423 -22.21 -17.93 -9.59
CA GLY A 423 -21.27 -18.53 -10.53
C GLY A 423 -21.90 -19.00 -11.81
N THR A 424 -21.06 -19.53 -12.69
CA THR A 424 -21.49 -20.12 -13.95
C THR A 424 -20.86 -21.51 -14.08
N SER A 425 -21.43 -22.34 -14.95
CA SER A 425 -20.79 -23.60 -15.35
C SER A 425 -19.68 -23.40 -16.39
N CYS A 426 -19.28 -22.14 -16.66
CA CYS A 426 -18.28 -21.80 -17.66
C CYS A 426 -16.87 -22.02 -17.12
N GLU A 427 -16.42 -23.26 -17.20
CA GLU A 427 -15.05 -23.64 -16.87
C GLU A 427 -14.11 -23.43 -18.06
N ILE A 428 -13.10 -22.59 -17.88
CA ILE A 428 -12.11 -22.30 -18.91
C ILE A 428 -10.72 -22.71 -18.42
N PRO A 429 -10.01 -23.60 -19.16
CA PRO A 429 -8.60 -23.86 -18.94
C PRO A 429 -7.75 -22.60 -19.14
N ILE A 430 -6.82 -22.31 -18.24
CA ILE A 430 -5.96 -21.11 -18.34
C ILE A 430 -5.15 -21.10 -19.64
N MET A 431 -4.76 -22.28 -20.14
CA MET A 431 -4.12 -22.42 -21.45
C MET A 431 -5.04 -22.00 -22.60
N GLN A 432 -6.32 -22.38 -22.56
CA GLN A 432 -7.30 -21.98 -23.55
C GLN A 432 -7.53 -20.48 -23.50
N LEU A 433 -7.70 -19.92 -22.29
CA LEU A 433 -7.81 -18.48 -22.08
C LEU A 433 -6.64 -17.71 -22.71
N ALA A 434 -5.40 -18.12 -22.43
CA ALA A 434 -4.23 -17.45 -22.97
C ALA A 434 -4.23 -17.43 -24.51
N LYS A 435 -4.56 -18.56 -25.13
CA LYS A 435 -4.65 -18.67 -26.59
C LYS A 435 -5.75 -17.78 -27.17
N GLU A 436 -6.92 -17.74 -26.54
CA GLU A 436 -8.02 -16.85 -26.95
C GLU A 436 -7.61 -15.38 -26.89
N LEU A 437 -6.95 -14.96 -25.80
CA LEU A 437 -6.46 -13.58 -25.65
C LEU A 437 -5.37 -13.24 -26.66
N VAL A 438 -4.43 -14.15 -26.94
CA VAL A 438 -3.41 -13.95 -27.99
C VAL A 438 -4.07 -13.70 -29.33
N LYS A 439 -5.04 -14.54 -29.73
CA LYS A 439 -5.77 -14.35 -30.99
C LYS A 439 -6.48 -13.00 -31.04
N MET A 440 -7.16 -12.59 -29.97
CA MET A 440 -7.91 -11.33 -29.92
C MET A 440 -7.02 -10.08 -29.92
N VAL A 441 -5.84 -10.13 -29.26
CA VAL A 441 -4.97 -8.95 -29.09
C VAL A 441 -3.91 -8.86 -30.19
N LYS A 442 -3.33 -9.99 -30.61
CA LYS A 442 -2.23 -10.02 -31.59
C LYS A 442 -2.68 -10.26 -33.02
N ASN A 443 -3.88 -10.82 -33.21
CA ASN A 443 -4.43 -11.13 -34.53
C ASN A 443 -3.45 -11.99 -35.38
N VAL A 444 -2.84 -12.99 -34.75
CA VAL A 444 -1.87 -13.92 -35.36
C VAL A 444 -2.53 -15.22 -35.80
N PRO A 445 -1.99 -15.93 -36.82
CA PRO A 445 -2.48 -17.25 -37.20
C PRO A 445 -2.24 -18.27 -36.09
N ASP A 446 -3.02 -19.36 -36.11
CA ASP A 446 -2.97 -20.42 -35.09
C ASP A 446 -1.58 -21.05 -34.91
N SER A 447 -0.75 -21.04 -35.96
CA SER A 447 0.64 -21.52 -35.93
C SER A 447 1.56 -20.71 -35.02
N GLU A 448 1.29 -19.42 -34.84
CA GLU A 448 2.14 -18.48 -34.08
C GLU A 448 1.65 -18.24 -32.65
N VAL A 449 0.45 -18.71 -32.30
CA VAL A 449 -0.15 -18.47 -30.97
C VAL A 449 0.76 -18.97 -29.84
N ASN A 450 1.39 -20.12 -30.03
CA ASN A 450 2.27 -20.72 -29.01
C ASN A 450 3.56 -19.92 -28.80
N ASP A 451 3.99 -19.10 -29.78
CA ASP A 451 5.19 -18.27 -29.67
C ASP A 451 5.01 -17.14 -28.64
N TRP A 452 3.75 -16.78 -28.36
CA TRP A 452 3.34 -15.79 -27.37
C TRP A 452 3.12 -16.37 -25.98
N LEU A 453 3.43 -17.64 -25.75
CA LEU A 453 3.29 -18.30 -24.45
C LEU A 453 4.67 -18.62 -23.86
N GLU A 454 4.79 -18.48 -22.54
CA GLU A 454 6.00 -18.83 -21.80
C GLU A 454 5.62 -19.57 -20.51
N PHE A 455 6.28 -20.68 -20.21
CA PHE A 455 6.05 -21.43 -18.97
C PHE A 455 6.93 -20.89 -17.84
N VAL A 456 6.31 -20.61 -16.70
CA VAL A 456 6.97 -20.16 -15.47
C VAL A 456 6.74 -21.16 -14.33
N PRO A 457 7.59 -21.20 -13.29
CA PRO A 457 7.40 -22.09 -12.15
C PRO A 457 6.00 -21.95 -11.51
N ASP A 458 5.50 -23.05 -10.95
CA ASP A 458 4.18 -23.05 -10.31
C ASP A 458 4.17 -22.34 -8.95
N ARG A 459 3.00 -21.90 -8.52
CA ARG A 459 2.80 -21.32 -7.20
C ARG A 459 2.75 -22.40 -6.11
N PRO A 460 3.16 -22.10 -4.87
CA PRO A 460 2.97 -23.00 -3.74
C PRO A 460 1.47 -23.28 -3.50
N CYS A 461 1.12 -24.55 -3.24
CA CYS A 461 -0.26 -25.04 -3.02
C CYS A 461 -1.26 -24.65 -4.13
N LEU A 462 -1.43 -25.55 -5.08
CA LEU A 462 -2.25 -25.32 -6.27
C LEU A 462 -3.57 -26.09 -6.22
N ASP A 463 -4.68 -25.37 -6.08
CA ASP A 463 -5.99 -25.95 -6.38
C ASP A 463 -6.21 -25.99 -7.90
N LEU A 464 -6.57 -27.16 -8.42
CA LEU A 464 -6.77 -27.36 -9.84
C LEU A 464 -8.12 -26.79 -10.32
N ARG A 465 -9.19 -26.95 -9.53
CA ARG A 465 -10.58 -26.61 -9.91
C ARG A 465 -11.43 -26.17 -8.69
N TYR A 466 -12.43 -25.32 -8.95
CA TYR A 466 -13.45 -24.87 -7.98
C TYR A 466 -14.87 -24.99 -8.57
N PRO A 467 -15.42 -26.22 -8.69
CA PRO A 467 -16.78 -26.41 -9.17
C PRO A 467 -17.81 -26.08 -8.05
N ILE A 468 -18.75 -25.18 -8.34
CA ILE A 468 -19.84 -24.85 -7.41
C ILE A 468 -21.21 -25.00 -8.09
N SER A 469 -22.23 -25.39 -7.31
CA SER A 469 -23.63 -25.33 -7.70
C SER A 469 -24.23 -23.98 -7.29
N CYS A 470 -24.99 -23.37 -8.20
CA CYS A 470 -25.69 -22.09 -7.99
C CYS A 470 -27.22 -22.26 -8.02
N GLU A 471 -27.73 -23.48 -7.88
CA GLU A 471 -29.16 -23.80 -7.98
C GLU A 471 -30.01 -22.96 -7.04
N LYS A 472 -29.54 -22.76 -5.80
CA LYS A 472 -30.25 -21.98 -4.78
C LYS A 472 -30.49 -20.53 -5.20
N LEU A 473 -29.49 -19.90 -5.84
CA LEU A 473 -29.62 -18.55 -6.34
C LEU A 473 -30.50 -18.51 -7.61
N GLN A 474 -30.39 -19.53 -8.47
CA GLN A 474 -31.24 -19.67 -9.66
C GLN A 474 -32.73 -19.83 -9.30
N GLN A 475 -33.06 -20.47 -8.17
CA GLN A 475 -34.42 -20.55 -7.65
C GLN A 475 -35.01 -19.17 -7.27
N LEU A 476 -34.17 -18.17 -6.97
CA LEU A 476 -34.61 -16.78 -6.79
C LEU A 476 -34.86 -16.04 -8.12
N GLY A 477 -34.57 -16.70 -9.25
CA GLY A 477 -34.72 -16.17 -10.60
C GLY A 477 -33.44 -15.60 -11.18
N TRP A 478 -32.27 -15.82 -10.57
CA TRP A 478 -31.00 -15.37 -11.13
C TRP A 478 -30.53 -16.26 -12.28
N ARG A 479 -29.98 -15.65 -13.32
CA ARG A 479 -29.19 -16.31 -14.37
C ARG A 479 -28.08 -15.36 -14.80
N ALA A 480 -26.96 -15.92 -15.26
CA ALA A 480 -25.94 -15.13 -15.93
C ALA A 480 -26.41 -14.83 -17.35
N ASP A 481 -26.45 -13.55 -17.71
CA ASP A 481 -26.92 -13.07 -19.01
C ASP A 481 -25.77 -12.97 -20.01
N VAL A 482 -24.54 -12.77 -19.54
CA VAL A 482 -23.37 -12.56 -20.40
C VAL A 482 -22.63 -13.87 -20.65
N SER A 483 -22.65 -14.32 -21.91
CA SER A 483 -21.83 -15.47 -22.34
C SER A 483 -20.33 -15.17 -22.23
N TRP A 484 -19.51 -16.22 -22.06
CA TRP A 484 -18.05 -16.10 -22.05
C TRP A 484 -17.49 -15.31 -23.24
N THR A 485 -17.92 -15.68 -24.45
CA THR A 485 -17.44 -15.06 -25.70
C THR A 485 -17.74 -13.56 -25.76
N GLU A 486 -18.90 -13.14 -25.25
CA GLU A 486 -19.27 -11.73 -25.21
C GLU A 486 -18.51 -10.99 -24.10
N GLY A 487 -18.49 -11.53 -22.88
CA GLY A 487 -17.84 -10.89 -21.75
C GLY A 487 -16.34 -10.73 -21.95
N ILE A 488 -15.64 -11.73 -22.51
CA ILE A 488 -14.19 -11.62 -22.76
C ILE A 488 -13.88 -10.60 -23.86
N ARG A 489 -14.73 -10.49 -24.90
CA ARG A 489 -14.59 -9.48 -25.96
C ARG A 489 -14.76 -8.07 -25.40
N GLN A 490 -15.79 -7.86 -24.58
CA GLN A 490 -16.00 -6.57 -23.91
C GLN A 490 -14.82 -6.22 -22.99
N THR A 491 -14.30 -7.20 -22.27
CA THR A 491 -13.12 -7.03 -21.41
C THR A 491 -11.91 -6.61 -22.24
N VAL A 492 -11.55 -7.36 -23.29
CA VAL A 492 -10.41 -7.04 -24.17
C VAL A 492 -10.54 -5.63 -24.73
N LYS A 493 -11.72 -5.28 -25.28
CA LYS A 493 -12.00 -3.96 -25.82
C LYS A 493 -11.80 -2.87 -24.76
N TRP A 494 -12.29 -3.08 -23.54
CA TRP A 494 -12.14 -2.10 -22.47
C TRP A 494 -10.66 -1.82 -22.15
N TYR A 495 -9.81 -2.85 -22.05
CA TYR A 495 -8.36 -2.65 -21.82
C TYR A 495 -7.64 -2.02 -23.01
N GLN A 496 -8.10 -2.23 -24.24
CA GLN A 496 -7.59 -1.55 -25.43
C GLN A 496 -7.96 -0.06 -25.42
N ASP A 497 -9.19 0.26 -25.06
CA ASP A 497 -9.72 1.63 -25.06
C ASP A 497 -9.25 2.45 -23.84
N ASN A 498 -8.73 1.81 -22.78
CA ASN A 498 -8.37 2.46 -21.51
C ASN A 498 -6.92 2.15 -21.10
N ALA A 499 -5.96 2.43 -21.98
CA ALA A 499 -4.52 2.24 -21.70
C ALA A 499 -4.07 2.96 -20.41
N ASP A 500 -4.51 4.21 -20.22
CA ASP A 500 -4.19 5.04 -19.05
C ASP A 500 -4.55 4.40 -17.69
N PHE A 501 -5.45 3.40 -17.66
CA PHE A 501 -5.81 2.70 -16.43
C PHE A 501 -4.74 1.71 -15.97
N TRP A 502 -4.01 1.10 -16.90
CA TRP A 502 -3.12 -0.03 -16.61
C TRP A 502 -1.67 0.19 -17.03
N SER A 503 -1.40 1.16 -17.92
CA SER A 503 -0.05 1.52 -18.29
C SER A 503 0.50 2.55 -17.31
N ASP A 504 1.66 2.26 -16.70
CA ASP A 504 2.43 3.22 -15.89
C ASP A 504 2.99 4.39 -16.73
N GLN A 505 2.64 4.48 -18.01
CA GLN A 505 3.00 5.61 -18.86
C GLN A 505 2.01 6.74 -18.63
N GLU A 506 2.53 7.93 -18.32
CA GLU A 506 1.75 9.16 -18.19
C GLU A 506 0.66 9.25 -19.27
N PRO A 507 -0.56 9.70 -18.93
CA PRO A 507 -1.63 9.83 -19.91
C PRO A 507 -1.15 10.70 -21.08
N ILE A 508 -1.18 10.13 -22.28
CA ILE A 508 -0.73 10.74 -23.53
C ILE A 508 -1.46 12.08 -23.82
N ARG A 509 -2.53 12.39 -23.08
CA ARG A 509 -3.20 13.70 -23.09
C ARG A 509 -2.29 14.88 -22.71
N SER A 510 -1.19 14.69 -21.98
CA SER A 510 -0.28 15.79 -21.61
C SER A 510 0.70 16.21 -22.74
N LYS A 511 0.84 15.41 -23.80
CA LYS A 511 1.76 15.71 -24.94
C LYS A 511 1.11 16.46 -26.09
N LEU A 512 -0.22 16.53 -26.18
CA LEU A 512 -0.92 17.26 -27.23
C LEU A 512 -1.16 18.75 -26.90
N GLU A 513 -1.16 19.14 -25.63
CA GLU A 513 -1.33 20.56 -25.24
C GLU A 513 -0.01 21.33 -25.12
N LYS A 514 1.13 20.63 -24.98
CA LYS A 514 2.46 21.27 -24.88
C LYS A 514 3.11 21.57 -26.23
N VAL A 515 2.54 21.12 -27.36
CA VAL A 515 3.03 21.43 -28.71
C VAL A 515 2.29 22.61 -29.36
N THR A 516 1.19 23.08 -28.75
CA THR A 516 0.43 24.25 -29.25
C THR A 516 0.56 25.51 -28.41
N ASN A 517 1.36 25.53 -27.34
CA ASN A 517 1.64 26.74 -26.55
C ASN A 517 3.04 26.70 -25.91
N LYS A 518 4.09 26.86 -26.71
CA LYS A 518 5.28 27.71 -26.44
C LYS A 518 6.31 27.60 -27.55
#